data_AF-A0A1Q5Q4X5-F1
#
_entry.id   AF-A0A1Q5Q4X5-F1
#
_cell.length_a   1.000
_cell.length_b   1.000
_cell.length_c   1.000
_cell.angle_alpha   90.00
_cell.angle_beta   90.00
_cell.angle_gamma   90.00
#
_symmetry.space_group_name_H-M   'P 1'
#
loop_
_entity.id
_entity.type
_entity.pdbx_description
1 polymer ?
#
loop_
_entity_poly.entity_id
_entity_poly.type
_entity_poly.pdbx_seq_one_letter_code
_entity_poly.pdbx_strand_id
1 'polypeptide(L)' 'MMSMPSKYSEEFKRDAVALVESGLTQKTVCKDLGISKSALASWIQDARFTSYGMTPSKDPELSPS' A
#
# COMPACT_ATOMS: atom_id res chain seq x y z
N MET A 1 11.64 16.86 4.58
CA MET A 1 11.81 15.55 5.25
C MET A 1 11.99 14.50 4.17
N MET A 2 13.01 13.64 4.28
CA MET A 2 13.36 12.65 3.26
C MET A 2 12.19 11.70 3.00
N SER A 3 11.58 11.80 1.83
CA SER A 3 10.73 10.76 1.25
C SER A 3 11.64 9.59 0.91
N MET A 4 11.69 8.59 1.79
CA MET A 4 12.31 7.31 1.48
C MET A 4 11.63 6.75 0.23
N PRO A 5 12.37 6.31 -0.81
CA PRO A 5 11.75 5.70 -1.97
C PRO A 5 10.93 4.51 -1.48
N SER A 6 9.61 4.59 -1.63
CA SER A 6 8.72 3.49 -1.30
C SER A 6 9.14 2.33 -2.20
N LYS A 7 9.75 1.30 -1.61
CA LYS A 7 10.22 0.10 -2.32
C LYS A 7 9.10 -0.66 -3.05
N TYR A 8 7.84 -0.26 -2.82
CA TYR A 8 6.63 -0.82 -3.39
C TYR A 8 5.78 0.30 -4.01
N SER A 9 5.32 0.10 -5.24
CA SER A 9 4.40 1.00 -5.94
C SER A 9 3.03 1.05 -5.26
N GLU A 10 2.29 2.14 -5.48
CA GLU A 10 0.97 2.31 -4.85
C GLU A 10 -0.05 1.28 -5.34
N GLU A 11 -0.01 0.92 -6.62
CA GLU A 11 -0.80 -0.16 -7.19
C GLU A 11 -0.61 -1.47 -6.42
N PHE A 12 0.64 -1.83 -6.14
CA PHE A 12 0.99 -3.06 -5.43
C PHE A 12 0.49 -3.05 -3.98
N LYS A 13 0.59 -1.90 -3.30
CA LYS A 13 0.06 -1.75 -1.94
C LYS A 13 -1.47 -1.89 -1.94
N ARG A 14 -2.14 -1.32 -2.93
CA ARG A 14 -3.60 -1.36 -3.05
C ARG A 14 -4.08 -2.78 -3.32
N ASP A 15 -3.38 -3.51 -4.18
CA ASP A 15 -3.64 -4.92 -4.46
C ASP A 15 -3.47 -5.78 -3.19
N ALA A 16 -2.36 -5.58 -2.46
CA ALA A 16 -2.11 -6.26 -1.20
C ALA A 16 -3.21 -6.00 -0.15
N VAL A 17 -3.70 -4.76 -0.04
CA VAL A 17 -4.80 -4.41 0.86
C VAL A 17 -6.11 -5.05 0.39
N ALA A 18 -6.42 -4.99 -0.91
CA ALA A 18 -7.63 -5.57 -1.49
C ALA A 18 -7.72 -7.08 -1.25
N LEU A 19 -6.59 -7.81 -1.30
CA LEU A 19 -6.53 -9.23 -0.96
C LEU A 19 -6.98 -9.48 0.49
N VAL A 20 -6.51 -8.66 1.43
CA VAL A 20 -6.91 -8.78 2.84
C VAL A 20 -8.38 -8.44 3.03
N GLU A 21 -8.87 -7.39 2.37
CA GLU A 21 -10.30 -7.01 2.39
C GLU A 21 -11.21 -8.06 1.74
N SER A 22 -10.71 -8.80 0.75
CA SER A 22 -11.39 -9.94 0.13
C SER A 22 -11.49 -11.16 1.06
N GLY A 23 -10.84 -11.13 2.23
CA GLY A 23 -10.91 -12.18 3.26
C GLY A 23 -9.63 -13.00 3.42
N LEU A 24 -8.55 -12.70 2.68
CA LEU A 24 -7.26 -13.33 2.91
C LEU A 24 -6.65 -12.83 4.23
N THR A 25 -5.95 -13.72 4.93
CA THR A 25 -5.24 -13.31 6.14
C THR A 25 -3.98 -12.51 5.79
N GLN A 26 -3.65 -11.52 6.60
CA GLN A 26 -2.40 -10.75 6.46
C GLN A 26 -1.16 -11.65 6.38
N LYS A 27 -1.15 -12.80 7.05
CA LYS A 27 -0.04 -13.76 7.03
C LYS A 27 0.11 -14.43 5.67
N THR A 28 -1.01 -14.81 5.04
CA THR A 28 -1.02 -15.38 3.69
C THR A 28 -0.51 -14.36 2.67
N VAL A 29 -1.08 -13.16 2.68
CA VAL A 29 -0.70 -12.06 1.77
C VAL A 29 0.77 -11.67 1.95
N CYS A 30 1.24 -11.57 3.19
CA CYS A 30 2.64 -11.31 3.53
C CYS A 30 3.60 -12.36 2.96
N LYS A 31 3.22 -13.64 3.05
CA LYS A 31 4.03 -14.76 2.54
C LYS A 31 4.03 -14.82 1.01
N ASP A 32 2.88 -14.59 0.39
CA ASP A 32 2.70 -14.67 -1.06
C ASP A 32 3.39 -13.51 -1.80
N LEU A 33 3.19 -12.29 -1.30
CA LEU A 33 3.78 -11.07 -1.87
C LEU A 33 5.21 -10.79 -1.39
N GLY A 34 5.74 -11.57 -0.44
CA GLY A 34 7.07 -11.38 0.12
C GLY A 34 7.27 -10.06 0.88
N ILE A 35 6.19 -9.46 1.38
CA ILE A 35 6.22 -8.19 2.12
C ILE A 35 6.33 -8.43 3.63
N SER A 36 6.62 -7.38 4.40
CA SER A 36 6.58 -7.45 5.86
C SER A 36 5.18 -7.19 6.40
N LYS A 37 4.78 -7.91 7.47
CA LYS A 37 3.48 -7.72 8.12
C LYS A 37 3.24 -6.26 8.58
N SER A 38 4.29 -5.60 9.09
CA SER A 38 4.22 -4.19 9.51
C SER A 38 3.93 -3.24 8.35
N ALA A 39 4.47 -3.53 7.15
CA ALA A 39 4.22 -2.74 5.95
C ALA A 39 2.75 -2.86 5.51
N LEU A 40 2.24 -4.10 5.45
CA LEU A 40 0.84 -4.37 5.11
C LEU A 40 -0.14 -3.72 6.10
N ALA A 41 0.14 -3.81 7.40
CA ALA A 41 -0.68 -3.17 8.43
C ALA A 41 -0.74 -1.65 8.25
N SER A 42 0.40 -1.01 7.94
CA SER A 42 0.45 0.42 7.67
C SER A 42 -0.36 0.79 6.43
N TRP A 43 -0.32 -0.01 5.36
CA TRP A 43 -1.08 0.25 4.13
C TRP A 43 -2.59 0.08 4.31
N ILE A 44 -3.02 -0.92 5.08
CA ILE A 44 -4.45 -1.10 5.42
C ILE A 44 -4.95 0.14 6.17
N GLN A 45 -4.16 0.62 7.13
CA GLN A 45 -4.48 1.82 7.87
C GLN A 45 -4.56 3.05 6.94
N ASP A 46 -3.55 3.25 6.09
CA ASP A 46 -3.47 4.33 5.11
C ASP A 46 -4.64 4.31 4.12
N ALA A 47 -5.02 3.13 3.61
CA ALA A 47 -6.16 2.93 2.72
C ALA A 47 -7.47 3.33 3.39
N ARG A 48 -7.63 2.97 4.68
CA ARG A 48 -8.79 3.37 5.48
C ARG A 48 -8.84 4.89 5.66
N PHE A 49 -7.71 5.55 5.93
CA PHE A 49 -7.62 7.00 6.05
C PHE A 49 -7.84 7.72 4.71
N THR A 50 -7.36 7.15 3.61
CA THR A 50 -7.56 7.67 2.25
C THR A 50 -9.05 7.70 1.89
N SER A 51 -9.81 6.69 2.33
CA SER A 51 -11.27 6.65 2.14
C SER A 51 -12.01 7.79 2.85
N TYR A 52 -11.41 8.44 3.86
CA TYR A 52 -11.97 9.60 4.56
C TYR A 52 -11.60 10.95 3.94
N GLY A 53 -11.05 10.97 2.72
CA GLY A 53 -10.77 12.21 1.97
C GLY A 53 -9.44 12.87 2.32
N MET A 54 -8.60 12.23 3.14
CA MET A 54 -7.21 12.65 3.35
C MET A 54 -6.32 11.85 2.41
N THR A 55 -6.04 12.39 1.22
CA THR A 55 -5.15 11.73 0.26
C THR A 55 -3.73 11.73 0.81
N PRO A 56 -3.09 10.56 1.05
CA PRO A 56 -1.65 10.53 1.21
C PRO A 56 -1.07 10.94 -0.15
N SER A 57 -0.43 12.11 -0.18
CA SER A 57 0.36 12.57 -1.33
C SER A 57 1.30 11.45 -1.78
N LYS A 58 1.02 10.83 -2.92
CA LYS A 58 2.06 10.22 -3.73
C LYS A 58 1.92 10.71 -5.15
N ASP A 59 3.01 11.35 -5.55
CA ASP A 59 3.26 12.01 -6.82
C ASP A 59 2.71 11.23 -8.03
N PRO A 60 2.20 11.95 -9.05
CA PRO A 60 2.03 11.39 -10.38
C PRO A 60 3.43 11.06 -10.94
N GLU A 61 3.68 9.79 -11.23
CA GLU A 61 4.86 9.38 -11.99
C GLU A 61 4.77 10.00 -13.40
N LEU A 62 5.54 11.08 -13.58
CA LEU A 62 6.28 11.49 -14.78
C LEU A 62 5.67 11.11 -16.14
N SER A 63 5.05 12.10 -16.78
CA SER A 63 5.18 12.34 -18.23
C SER A 63 5.89 13.69 -18.39
N PRO A 64 6.96 13.81 -19.21
CA PRO A 64 6.80 13.81 -20.66
C PRO A 64 7.97 13.21 -21.47
N SER A 65 7.68 12.78 -22.71
CA SER A 65 8.59 12.90 -23.85
C SER A 65 7.79 13.26 -25.09
#